data_AF-A0A530YC20-F1
#
_entry.id   AF-A0A530YC20-F1
#
_cell.length_a   1.000
_cell.length_b   1.000
_cell.length_c   1.000
_cell.angle_alpha   90.00
_cell.angle_beta   90.00
_cell.angle_gamma   90.00
#
_symmetry.space_group_name_H-M   'P 1'
#
loop_
_entity.id
_entity.type
_entity.pdbx_description
1 polymer ?
#
loop_
_entity_poly.entity_id
_entity_poly.type
_entity_poly.pdbx_seq_one_letter_code
_entity_poly.pdbx_strand_id
1 'polypeptide(L)' 'VNDALVAAIQSAPMDELSPIDDVRGSAEYRLDAAREIVARAVLGAAGHASVEKVAAA' A
#
# COMPACT_ATOMS: atom_id res chain seq x y z
N VAL A 1 -5.73 -13.16 -6.99
CA VAL A 1 -4.91 -12.25 -6.16
C VAL A 1 -4.29 -13.11 -5.06
N ASN A 2 -3.03 -12.88 -4.67
CA ASN A 2 -2.41 -13.68 -3.60
C ASN A 2 -2.83 -13.12 -2.23
N ASP A 3 -3.99 -13.55 -1.74
CA ASP A 3 -4.63 -12.99 -0.54
C ASP A 3 -3.78 -13.17 0.73
N ALA A 4 -3.00 -14.25 0.81
CA ALA A 4 -2.07 -14.48 1.92
C ALA A 4 -0.95 -13.42 1.96
N LEU A 5 -0.44 -13.02 0.80
CA LEU A 5 0.60 -11.99 0.69
C LEU A 5 0.07 -10.60 1.07
N VAL A 6 -1.16 -10.28 0.65
CA VAL A 6 -1.84 -9.04 1.04
C VAL A 6 -2.07 -9.02 2.55
N ALA A 7 -2.59 -10.10 3.13
CA ALA A 7 -2.82 -10.20 4.57
C ALA A 7 -1.52 -10.02 5.38
N ALA A 8 -0.41 -10.60 4.92
CA ALA A 8 0.89 -10.44 5.55
C ALA A 8 1.31 -8.95 5.61
N ILE A 9 1.18 -8.22 4.50
CA ILE A 9 1.51 -6.79 4.41
C ILE A 9 0.58 -5.95 5.30
N GLN A 10 -0.71 -6.26 5.32
CA GLN A 10 -1.67 -5.56 6.17
C GLN A 10 -1.38 -5.75 7.66
N SER A 11 -0.84 -6.91 8.05
CA SER A 11 -0.48 -7.22 9.43
C SER A 11 0.93 -6.79 9.86
N ALA A 12 1.79 -6.37 8.91
CA ALA A 12 3.19 -6.04 9.20
C ALA A 12 3.30 -4.82 10.13
N PRO A 13 4.24 -4.77 11.10
CA PRO A 13 4.51 -3.54 11.83
C PRO A 13 5.00 -2.44 10.87
N MET A 14 4.70 -1.18 11.20
CA MET A 14 5.08 0.02 10.44
C MET A 14 5.66 1.06 11.39
N ASP A 15 6.43 0.61 12.38
CA ASP A 15 6.87 1.39 13.53
C ASP A 15 7.87 2.50 13.13
N GLU A 16 8.50 2.36 11.96
CA GLU A 16 9.40 3.37 11.38
C GLU A 16 8.64 4.56 10.79
N LEU A 17 7.33 4.44 10.57
CA LEU A 17 6.48 5.52 10.07
C LEU A 17 5.83 6.27 11.23
N SER A 18 5.93 7.61 11.20
CA SER A 18 5.24 8.49 12.16
C SER A 18 4.35 9.48 11.40
N PRO A 19 3.22 9.02 10.83
CA PRO A 19 2.34 9.88 10.05
C PRO A 19 1.68 10.95 10.92
N ILE A 20 1.34 12.07 10.29
CA ILE A 20 0.69 13.22 10.95
C ILE A 20 -0.77 13.36 10.53
N ASP A 21 -1.57 13.95 11.41
CA ASP A 21 -2.85 14.53 11.05
C ASP A 21 -2.64 15.87 10.33
N ASP A 22 -3.39 16.09 9.26
CA ASP A 22 -3.39 17.34 8.49
C ASP A 22 -4.75 17.50 7.77
N VAL A 23 -5.02 18.67 7.18
CA VAL A 23 -6.25 18.97 6.43
C VAL A 23 -6.55 17.98 5.31
N ARG A 24 -5.54 17.25 4.80
CA ARG A 24 -5.71 16.24 3.76
C ARG A 24 -6.11 14.85 4.27
N GLY A 25 -5.96 14.57 5.56
CA GLY A 25 -6.27 13.26 6.14
C GLY A 25 -5.51 12.95 7.43
N SER A 26 -6.03 11.96 8.16
CA SER A 26 -5.49 11.52 9.44
C SER A 26 -4.20 10.70 9.32
N ALA A 27 -3.47 10.61 10.41
CA ALA A 27 -2.31 9.74 10.56
C ALA A 27 -2.67 8.26 10.29
N GLU A 28 -3.80 7.79 10.81
CA GLU A 28 -4.34 6.45 10.59
C GLU A 28 -4.62 6.18 9.11
N TYR A 29 -5.33 7.09 8.44
CA TYR A 29 -5.60 6.97 7.01
C TYR A 29 -4.32 6.90 6.17
N ARG A 30 -3.29 7.67 6.54
CA ARG A 30 -1.99 7.62 5.85
C ARG A 30 -1.27 6.30 6.06
N LEU A 31 -1.39 5.68 7.24
CA LEU A 31 -0.83 4.37 7.53
C LEU A 31 -1.52 3.30 6.68
N ASP A 32 -2.85 3.32 6.62
CA ASP A 32 -3.64 2.41 5.78
C ASP A 32 -3.29 2.56 4.30
N ALA A 33 -3.17 3.81 3.82
CA ALA A 33 -2.76 4.11 2.46
C ALA A 33 -1.34 3.60 2.17
N ALA A 34 -0.41 3.74 3.11
CA ALA A 34 0.95 3.20 2.96
C ALA A 34 0.94 1.68 2.80
N ARG A 35 0.16 0.96 3.62
CA ARG A 35 -0.02 -0.50 3.51
C ARG A 35 -0.57 -0.90 2.14
N GLU A 36 -1.57 -0.20 1.65
CA GLU A 36 -2.18 -0.45 0.34
C GLU A 36 -1.18 -0.22 -0.81
N ILE A 37 -0.39 0.85 -0.75
CA ILE A 37 0.65 1.12 -1.75
C ILE A 37 1.70 0.00 -1.77
N VAL A 38 2.16 -0.44 -0.58
CA VAL A 38 3.12 -1.55 -0.46
C VAL A 38 2.51 -2.84 -1.01
N ALA A 39 1.26 -3.15 -0.68
CA ALA A 39 0.56 -4.33 -1.20
C ALA A 39 0.52 -4.34 -2.73
N ARG A 40 0.15 -3.22 -3.36
CA ARG A 40 0.16 -3.08 -4.82
C ARG A 40 1.55 -3.25 -5.42
N ALA A 41 2.57 -2.61 -4.83
CA ALA A 41 3.94 -2.71 -5.30
C ALA A 41 4.47 -4.15 -5.23
N VAL A 42 4.23 -4.84 -4.12
CA VAL A 42 4.65 -6.23 -3.92
C VAL A 42 3.92 -7.19 -4.86
N LEU A 43 2.59 -7.04 -5.03
CA LEU A 43 1.84 -7.84 -6.00
C LEU A 43 2.33 -7.60 -7.43
N GLY A 44 2.65 -6.35 -7.78
CA GLY A 44 3.25 -6.00 -9.07
C GLY A 44 4.60 -6.68 -9.29
N ALA A 45 5.49 -6.61 -8.30
CA ALA A 45 6.81 -7.24 -8.35
C ALA A 45 6.72 -8.78 -8.40
N ALA A 46 5.73 -9.37 -7.73
CA ALA A 46 5.47 -10.81 -7.75
C ALA A 46 4.80 -11.29 -9.04
N GLY A 47 4.54 -10.42 -10.03
CA GLY A 47 3.87 -10.79 -11.27
C GLY A 47 2.35 -11.02 -11.14
N HIS A 48 1.74 -10.53 -10.06
CA HIS A 48 0.32 -10.71 -9.75
C HIS A 48 -0.55 -9.49 -10.16
N ALA A 49 0.04 -8.46 -10.76
CA ALA A 49 -0.70 -7.27 -11.22
C ALA A 49 -0.97 -7.31 -12.73
N SER A 50 -2.20 -7.00 -13.14
CA SER A 50 -2.45 -6.47 -14.49
C SER A 50 -1.81 -5.08 -14.56
N VAL A 51 -0.76 -4.93 -15.35
CA VAL A 51 -0.10 -3.64 -15.54
C VAL A 51 -1.03 -2.74 -16.36
N GLU A 52 -1.93 -2.01 -15.70
CA GLU A 52 -2.49 -0.80 -16.30
C GLU A 52 -1.36 0.24 -16.35
N LYS A 53 -0.65 0.25 -17.48
CA LYS A 53 0.16 1.40 -17.87
C LYS A 53 -0.78 2.57 -18.04
N VAL A 54 -0.81 3.48 -17.08
CA VAL A 54 -1.39 4.81 -17.30
C VAL A 54 -0.47 5.51 -18.28
N ALA A 55 -0.88 5.56 -19.55
CA ALA A 55 -0.24 6.43 -20.53
C ALA A 55 -0.46 7.88 -20.08
N ALA A 56 0.64 8.61 -19.88
CA ALA A 56 0.56 10.07 -19.77
C ALA A 56 0.19 10.64 -21.14
N ALA A 57 -0.87 11.44 -21.19
CA ALA A 57 -1.30 12.21 -22.36
C ALA A 57 -0.64 13.58 -22.38
#